data_AF-A0A949UHP7-F1
#
_entry.id   AF-A0A949UHP7-F1
#
_cell.length_a   1.000
_cell.length_b   1.000
_cell.length_c   1.000
_cell.angle_alpha   90.00
_cell.angle_beta   90.00
_cell.angle_gamma   90.00
#
_symmetry.space_group_name_H-M   'P 1'
#
loop_
_entity.id
_entity.type
_entity.pdbx_description
1 polymer ?
#
loop_
_entity_poly.entity_id
_entity_poly.type
_entity_poly.pdbx_seq_one_letter_code
_entity_poly.pdbx_strand_id
1 'polypeptide(L)' 'LTIIEKYQGGPVGVNTLAAALAEEADAIEEIYEPFLMQIGFLNRTPRGRVATQLAYEHFGITPNRRQSSLF' A
#
# COMPACT_ATOMS: atom_id res chain seq x y z
N LEU A 1 7.54 -1.55 0.27
CA LEU A 1 7.95 -0.29 0.92
C LEU A 1 7.45 0.96 0.22
N THR A 2 7.33 0.98 -1.11
CA THR A 2 6.92 2.15 -1.92
C THR A 2 5.71 2.92 -1.37
N ILE A 3 4.63 2.23 -0.98
CA ILE A 3 3.43 2.87 -0.40
C ILE A 3 3.75 3.60 0.92
N ILE A 4 4.52 2.96 1.80
CA ILE A 4 4.87 3.49 3.12
C ILE A 4 5.84 4.68 2.99
N GLU A 5 6.93 4.51 2.23
CA GLU A 5 8.02 5.49 2.17
C GLU A 5 7.75 6.63 1.19
N LYS A 6 7.31 6.31 -0.04
CA LYS A 6 7.11 7.34 -1.09
C LYS A 6 5.76 8.04 -0.97
N TYR A 7 4.74 7.35 -0.46
CA TYR A 7 3.36 7.85 -0.41
C TYR A 7 2.82 7.98 1.01
N GLN A 8 3.68 7.90 2.03
CA GLN A 8 3.31 8.09 3.44
C GLN A 8 2.15 7.20 3.90
N GLY A 9 2.03 6.00 3.32
CA GLY A 9 0.98 5.04 3.61
C GLY A 9 -0.21 5.04 2.66
N GLY A 10 -0.24 5.94 1.66
CA GLY A 10 -1.32 6.05 0.68
C GLY A 10 -2.42 7.04 1.07
N PRO A 11 -3.57 7.06 0.35
CA PRO A 11 -3.93 6.19 -0.76
C PRO A 11 -3.19 6.53 -2.07
N VAL A 12 -2.78 5.49 -2.82
CA VAL A 12 -2.09 5.63 -4.11
C VAL A 12 -2.73 4.76 -5.20
N GLY A 13 -2.87 5.29 -6.41
CA GLY A 13 -3.43 4.56 -7.55
C GLY A 13 -2.48 3.48 -8.10
N VAL A 14 -3.02 2.44 -8.75
CA VAL A 14 -2.20 1.37 -9.34
C VAL A 14 -1.25 1.91 -10.40
N ASN A 15 -1.73 2.79 -11.30
CA ASN A 15 -0.89 3.36 -12.35
C ASN A 15 0.29 4.15 -11.78
N THR A 16 0.09 4.84 -10.65
CA THR A 16 1.15 5.54 -9.94
C THR A 16 2.15 4.57 -9.31
N LEU A 17 1.66 3.46 -8.72
CA LEU A 17 2.54 2.41 -8.18
C LEU A 17 3.33 1.69 -9.28
N ALA A 18 2.67 1.32 -10.37
CA ALA A 18 3.26 0.72 -11.56
C ALA A 18 4.42 1.59 -12.08
N ALA A 19 4.17 2.88 -12.28
CA ALA A 19 5.21 3.83 -12.69
C ALA A 19 6.36 3.94 -11.67
N ALA A 20 6.07 3.92 -10.37
CA ALA A 20 7.07 4.04 -9.31
C ALA A 20 7.91 2.76 -9.09
N LEU A 21 7.41 1.62 -9.56
CA LEU A 21 8.04 0.29 -9.48
C LEU A 21 8.65 -0.15 -10.81
N ALA A 22 8.39 0.57 -11.91
CA ALA A 22 8.71 0.15 -13.28
C ALA A 22 8.11 -1.22 -13.65
N GLU A 23 6.89 -1.46 -13.16
CA GLU A 23 6.13 -2.69 -13.33
C GLU A 23 4.82 -2.43 -14.08
N GLU A 24 4.20 -3.49 -14.60
CA GLU A 24 2.87 -3.41 -15.21
C GLU A 24 1.78 -3.32 -14.13
N ALA A 25 0.75 -2.50 -14.37
CA ALA A 25 -0.38 -2.34 -13.45
C ALA A 25 -1.10 -3.67 -13.20
N ASP A 26 -1.29 -4.46 -14.27
CA ASP A 26 -1.97 -5.75 -14.21
C ASP A 26 -1.18 -6.75 -13.36
N ALA A 27 0.16 -6.75 -13.44
CA ALA A 27 0.98 -7.58 -12.56
C ALA A 27 0.77 -7.22 -11.08
N ILE A 28 0.69 -5.92 -10.76
CA ILE A 28 0.39 -5.45 -9.39
C ILE A 28 -0.98 -5.97 -8.92
N GLU A 29 -2.02 -5.82 -9.73
CA GLU A 29 -3.39 -6.20 -9.37
C GLU A 29 -3.63 -7.71 -9.32
N GLU A 30 -3.03 -8.47 -10.22
CA GLU A 30 -3.30 -9.90 -10.38
C GLU A 30 -2.34 -10.80 -9.59
N ILE A 31 -1.11 -10.35 -9.36
CA ILE A 31 -0.06 -11.18 -8.74
C ILE A 31 0.22 -10.70 -7.32
N TYR A 32 0.50 -9.41 -7.14
CA TYR A 32 1.00 -8.90 -5.86
C TYR A 32 -0.11 -8.57 -4.86
N GLU A 33 -1.17 -7.90 -5.31
CA GLU A 33 -2.28 -7.48 -4.44
C GLU A 33 -2.98 -8.65 -3.73
N PRO A 34 -3.31 -9.78 -4.37
CA PRO A 34 -4.03 -10.87 -3.71
C PRO A 34 -3.28 -11.38 -2.48
N PHE A 35 -1.97 -11.56 -2.60
CA PHE A 35 -1.13 -12.00 -1.50
C PHE A 35 -1.05 -10.94 -0.38
N LEU A 36 -0.77 -9.68 -0.72
CA LEU A 36 -0.61 -8.61 0.26
C LEU A 36 -1.92 -8.30 1.00
N MET A 37 -3.06 -8.40 0.34
CA MET A 37 -4.38 -8.28 0.96
C MET A 37 -4.67 -9.48 1.87
N GLN A 38 -4.35 -10.70 1.43
CA GLN A 38 -4.58 -11.92 2.21
C GLN A 38 -3.81 -11.93 3.53
N ILE A 39 -2.55 -11.47 3.54
CA ILE A 39 -1.75 -11.34 4.76
C ILE A 39 -2.06 -10.06 5.56
N GLY A 40 -3.02 -9.25 5.09
CA GLY A 40 -3.47 -8.04 5.79
C GLY A 40 -2.50 -6.86 5.71
N PHE A 41 -1.59 -6.80 4.74
CA PHE A 41 -0.58 -5.74 4.59
C PHE A 41 -1.06 -4.57 3.71
N LEU A 42 -2.10 -4.80 2.91
CA LEU A 42 -2.60 -3.85 1.93
C LEU A 42 -4.13 -3.78 1.98
N ASN A 43 -4.67 -2.56 1.98
CA ASN A 43 -6.09 -2.31 1.80
C ASN A 43 -6.35 -1.64 0.45
N ARG A 44 -7.33 -2.16 -0.30
CA ARG A 44 -7.87 -1.52 -1.50
C ARG A 44 -9.04 -0.61 -1.11
N THR A 45 -8.95 0.66 -1.46
CA THR A 45 -10.02 1.66 -1.25
C THR A 45 -10.42 2.28 -2.60
N PRO A 46 -11.59 2.93 -2.71
CA PRO A 46 -11.97 3.67 -3.92
C PRO A 46 -10.95 4.76 -4.32
N ARG A 47 -10.17 5.27 -3.35
CA ARG A 47 -9.14 6.30 -3.57
C ARG A 47 -7.78 5.73 -3.93
N GLY A 48 -7.57 4.41 -3.80
CA GLY A 48 -6.28 3.75 -4.03
C GLY A 48 -5.89 2.78 -2.93
N ARG A 49 -4.62 2.38 -2.96
CA ARG A 49 -4.00 1.38 -2.09
C ARG A 49 -3.42 2.04 -0.86
N VAL A 50 -3.66 1.45 0.29
CA VAL A 50 -3.23 1.97 1.60
C VAL A 50 -2.47 0.86 2.33
N ALA A 51 -1.29 1.20 2.88
CA ALA A 51 -0.56 0.29 3.75
C ALA A 51 -1.28 0.17 5.09
N THR A 52 -1.50 -1.05 5.56
CA THR A 52 -2.17 -1.30 6.84
C THR A 52 -1.21 -1.12 8.01
N GLN A 53 -1.74 -0.98 9.22
CA GLN A 53 -0.95 -0.98 10.44
C GLN A 53 -0.06 -2.24 10.57
N LEU A 54 -0.57 -3.40 10.17
CA LEU A 54 0.19 -4.65 10.20
C LEU A 54 1.43 -4.59 9.29
N ALA A 55 1.34 -3.93 8.14
CA ALA A 55 2.52 -3.71 7.29
C ALA A 55 3.55 -2.81 7.99
N TYR A 56 3.11 -1.73 8.65
CA TYR A 56 3.99 -0.85 9.42
C TYR A 56 4.72 -1.60 10.53
N GLU A 57 3.98 -2.40 11.31
CA GLU A 57 4.53 -3.23 12.39
C GLU A 57 5.54 -4.25 11.86
N HIS A 58 5.21 -4.94 10.76
CA HIS A 58 6.10 -5.91 10.13
C HIS A 58 7.44 -5.30 9.68
N PHE A 59 7.41 -4.08 9.15
CA PHE A 59 8.62 -3.37 8.72
C PHE A 59 9.28 -2.53 9.83
N GLY A 60 8.72 -2.49 11.04
CA GLY A 60 9.24 -1.68 12.15
C GLY A 60 9.18 -0.17 11.90
N ILE A 61 8.26 0.30 11.06
CA ILE A 61 8.12 1.70 10.67
C ILE A 61 7.01 2.33 11.51
N THR A 62 7.28 3.49 12.12
CA THR A 62 6.23 4.24 12.82
C THR A 62 5.33 4.95 11.81
N PRO A 63 4.00 4.69 11.79
CA PRO A 63 3.09 5.40 10.90
C PRO A 63 3.09 6.89 11.25
N ASN A 64 3.12 7.73 10.23
CA ASN A 64 3.06 9.18 10.43
C ASN A 64 1.66 9.51 10.99
N ARG A 65 1.58 10.33 12.05
CA ARG A 65 0.39 10.62 12.89
C ARG A 65 -0.86 11.06 12.09
N ARG A 66 -0.76 11.35 10.80
CA ARG A 66 -1.89 11.66 9.91
C ARG A 66 -2.77 10.46 9.56
N GLN A 67 -2.34 9.23 9.83
CA GLN A 67 -3.05 8.03 9.39
C GLN A 67 -4.03 7.45 10.44
N SER A 68 -3.97 7.91 11.69
CA SER A 68 -4.69 7.32 12.82
C SER A 68 -6.18 7.70 12.93
N SER A 69 -6.84 8.19 11.86
CA SER A 69 -8.25 8.62 11.93
C SER A 69 -9.20 7.91 10.97
N LEU A 70 -8.80 6.85 10.29
CA LEU A 70 -9.68 6.14 9.36
C LEU A 70 -9.53 4.63 9.58
N PHE A 71 -10.24 4.12 10.58
CA PHE A 71 -11.17 2.98 10.59
C PHE A 71 -11.44 2.56 12.04
#